data_AF-A0A8S0T885-F1
#
_entry.id   AF-A0A8S0T885-F1
#
_cell.length_a   1.000
_cell.length_b   1.000
_cell.length_c   1.000
_cell.angle_alpha   90.00
_cell.angle_beta   90.00
_cell.angle_gamma   90.00
#
_symmetry.space_group_name_H-M   'P 1'
#
loop_
_entity.id
_entity.type
_entity.pdbx_description
1 polymer ?
#
loop_
_entity_poly.entity_id
_entity_poly.type
_entity_poly.pdbx_seq_one_letter_code
_entity_poly.pdbx_strand_id
1 'polypeptide(L)'
;MFQLNVLQGIEHSISRNLKEDQSQVPEVHCSRERSRAAWKVIEEYLMPFLEREKYQLSSKCRLHPSNDIFRDQEENKIHVDINEWRCGYCKKIFRAEKYLDQHFDNRHLNLLNVSGSKCLADVCGALHCDLVMDTQSRKTKCNPAAAAKNRHLCEDLADSCFPINQGPQATRLHELFLRQFCDAHTCSGGRKPFSRGGRKHTSIFYLAISILILMFLPIFYLIVYLYQREMRTGGQQLKRISKPGRKPKPS
;
A
#
# COMPACT_ATOMS: atom_id res chain seq x y z
N MET A 1 20.27 10.06 -71.68
CA MET A 1 19.06 9.46 -71.08
C MET A 1 19.32 8.71 -69.75
N PHE A 2 20.54 8.76 -69.17
CA PHE A 2 20.86 8.07 -67.91
C PHE A 2 21.06 9.00 -66.69
N GLN A 3 20.99 10.33 -66.86
CA GLN A 3 21.18 11.28 -65.74
C GLN A 3 19.90 11.97 -65.24
N LEU A 4 18.75 11.80 -65.90
CA LEU A 4 17.48 12.37 -65.40
C LEU A 4 16.75 11.47 -64.39
N ASN A 5 17.06 10.17 -64.35
CA ASN A 5 16.37 9.20 -63.48
C ASN A 5 16.96 9.11 -62.06
N VAL A 6 18.09 9.75 -61.79
CA VAL A 6 18.74 9.71 -60.46
C VAL A 6 18.14 10.74 -59.51
N LEU A 7 17.77 11.93 -60.01
CA LEU A 7 17.16 12.99 -59.20
C LEU A 7 15.75 12.63 -58.71
N GLN A 8 14.97 11.92 -59.53
CA GLN A 8 13.61 11.50 -59.18
C GLN A 8 13.57 10.34 -58.17
N GLY A 9 14.64 9.53 -58.12
CA GLY A 9 14.83 8.48 -57.11
C GLY A 9 15.23 9.02 -55.72
N ILE A 10 15.90 10.18 -55.68
CA ILE A 10 16.39 10.80 -54.44
C ILE A 10 15.28 11.60 -53.73
N GLU A 11 14.42 12.31 -54.47
CA GLU A 11 13.27 13.02 -53.86
C GLU A 11 12.26 12.06 -53.23
N HIS A 12 12.05 10.88 -53.83
CA HIS A 12 11.15 9.87 -53.27
C HIS A 12 11.75 9.12 -52.07
N SER A 13 13.07 9.13 -51.88
CA SER A 13 13.73 8.59 -50.68
C SER A 13 13.84 9.61 -49.54
N ILE A 14 13.97 10.91 -49.86
CA ILE A 14 14.03 11.99 -48.87
C ILE A 14 12.63 12.27 -48.29
N SER A 15 11.57 12.21 -49.10
CA SER A 15 10.20 12.40 -48.61
C SER A 15 9.68 11.24 -47.75
N ARG A 16 10.30 10.05 -47.84
CA ARG A 16 10.01 8.89 -46.97
C ARG A 16 10.78 8.89 -45.65
N ASN A 17 11.78 9.75 -45.50
CA ASN A 17 12.61 9.83 -44.29
C ASN A 17 12.30 11.05 -43.38
N LEU A 18 11.27 11.84 -43.69
CA LEU A 18 10.82 12.99 -42.89
C LEU A 18 9.41 12.83 -42.28
N LYS A 19 8.98 11.58 -42.05
CA LYS A 19 7.74 11.26 -41.31
C LYS A 19 7.97 10.22 -40.20
N GLU A 20 9.11 10.30 -39.54
CA GLU A 20 9.36 9.56 -38.30
C GLU A 20 9.92 10.51 -37.22
N ASP A 21 9.24 11.64 -37.03
CA ASP A 21 9.27 12.38 -35.76
C ASP A 21 7.87 12.31 -35.12
N GLN A 22 7.26 11.13 -35.19
CA GLN A 22 6.31 10.74 -34.15
C GLN A 22 7.16 10.46 -32.94
N SER A 23 7.07 11.37 -31.97
CA SER A 23 7.54 11.20 -30.61
C SER A 23 7.29 9.74 -30.21
N GLN A 24 8.34 8.92 -30.18
CA GLN A 24 8.23 7.50 -29.82
C GLN A 24 7.80 7.47 -28.35
N VAL A 25 6.49 7.46 -28.14
CA VAL A 25 5.87 7.22 -26.85
C VAL A 25 6.34 5.82 -26.43
N PRO A 26 7.15 5.68 -25.37
CA PRO A 26 7.67 4.38 -24.98
C PRO A 26 6.50 3.43 -24.70
N GLU A 27 6.38 2.33 -25.44
CA GLU A 27 5.31 1.37 -25.23
C GLU A 27 5.60 0.56 -23.96
N VAL A 28 4.95 0.94 -22.85
CA VAL A 28 5.13 0.28 -21.56
C VAL A 28 4.08 -0.82 -21.40
N HIS A 29 4.50 -2.08 -21.58
CA HIS A 29 3.64 -3.25 -21.40
C HIS A 29 3.61 -3.72 -19.93
N CYS A 30 3.25 -2.82 -19.00
CA CYS A 30 3.20 -3.10 -17.57
C CYS A 30 1.85 -2.73 -16.97
N SER A 31 1.19 -3.68 -16.29
CA SER A 31 -0.10 -3.43 -15.63
C SER A 31 0.10 -2.64 -14.33
N ARG A 32 -0.32 -1.37 -14.33
CA ARG A 32 -0.22 -0.47 -13.16
C ARG A 32 -0.90 -1.04 -11.92
N GLU A 33 -2.14 -1.52 -12.04
CA GLU A 33 -2.91 -2.07 -10.92
C GLU A 33 -2.21 -3.27 -10.27
N ARG A 34 -1.67 -4.18 -11.09
CA ARG A 34 -0.90 -5.34 -10.61
C ARG A 34 0.44 -4.93 -10.00
N SER A 35 1.10 -3.91 -10.54
CA SER A 35 2.32 -3.32 -9.96
C SER A 35 2.04 -2.74 -8.57
N ARG A 36 0.93 -1.99 -8.42
CA ARG A 36 0.46 -1.45 -7.13
C ARG A 36 0.16 -2.56 -6.14
N ALA A 37 -0.51 -3.63 -6.57
CA ALA A 37 -0.78 -4.79 -5.73
C ALA A 37 0.50 -5.49 -5.26
N ALA A 38 1.46 -5.71 -6.18
CA ALA A 38 2.76 -6.28 -5.85
C ALA A 38 3.51 -5.43 -4.82
N TRP A 39 3.51 -4.11 -5.01
CA TRP A 39 4.12 -3.20 -4.04
C TRP A 39 3.44 -3.24 -2.67
N LYS A 40 2.10 -3.23 -2.63
CA LYS A 40 1.35 -3.32 -1.38
C LYS A 40 1.73 -4.59 -0.60
N VAL A 41 1.89 -5.72 -1.30
CA VAL A 41 2.38 -6.96 -0.68
C VAL A 41 3.80 -6.79 -0.12
N ILE A 42 4.72 -6.18 -0.88
CA ILE A 42 6.09 -5.92 -0.43
C ILE A 42 6.08 -5.05 0.83
N GLU A 43 5.33 -3.95 0.82
CA GLU A 43 5.23 -3.02 1.93
C GLU A 43 4.62 -3.66 3.18
N GLU A 44 3.57 -4.46 3.02
CA GLU A 44 2.85 -5.06 4.15
C GLU A 44 3.57 -6.30 4.69
N TYR A 45 4.12 -7.17 3.83
CA TYR A 45 4.59 -8.50 4.23
C TYR A 45 6.11 -8.70 4.15
N LEU A 46 6.86 -7.82 3.49
CA LEU A 46 8.32 -7.92 3.37
C LEU A 46 9.05 -6.81 4.13
N MET A 47 8.68 -5.55 3.92
CA MET A 47 9.36 -4.38 4.51
C MET A 47 9.51 -4.45 6.05
N PRO A 48 8.52 -4.91 6.85
CA PRO A 48 8.67 -5.01 8.30
C PRO A 48 9.84 -5.91 8.74
N PHE A 49 10.19 -6.90 7.92
CA PHE A 49 11.32 -7.81 8.20
C PHE A 49 12.64 -7.21 7.75
N LEU A 50 12.67 -6.50 6.62
CA LEU A 50 13.86 -5.77 6.16
C LEU A 50 14.27 -4.69 7.16
N GLU A 51 13.30 -3.91 7.65
CA GLU A 51 13.50 -2.88 8.66
C GLU A 51 14.02 -3.47 9.98
N ARG A 52 13.46 -4.61 10.42
CA ARG A 52 13.88 -5.29 11.65
C ARG A 52 15.31 -5.81 11.56
N GLU A 53 15.68 -6.40 10.43
CA GLU A 53 17.02 -6.92 10.19
C GLU A 53 18.02 -5.83 9.76
N LYS A 54 17.55 -4.58 9.56
CA LYS A 54 18.33 -3.45 9.02
C LYS A 54 19.03 -3.79 7.70
N TYR A 55 18.36 -4.59 6.88
CA TYR A 55 18.90 -5.05 5.60
C TYR A 55 18.54 -4.09 4.48
N GLN A 56 19.52 -3.74 3.64
CA GLN A 56 19.32 -2.92 2.45
C GLN A 56 19.29 -3.82 1.23
N LEU A 57 18.20 -3.76 0.45
CA LEU A 57 18.09 -4.48 -0.81
C LEU A 57 19.15 -3.96 -1.79
N SER A 58 19.78 -4.87 -2.54
CA SER A 58 20.67 -4.49 -3.63
C SER A 58 19.88 -3.78 -4.74
N SER A 59 20.47 -2.78 -5.39
CA SER A 59 19.91 -2.15 -6.60
C SER A 59 19.69 -3.13 -7.75
N LYS A 60 20.32 -4.32 -7.73
CA LYS A 60 20.08 -5.39 -8.72
C LYS A 60 18.79 -6.16 -8.47
N CYS A 61 18.31 -6.20 -7.22
CA CYS A 61 17.11 -6.94 -6.82
C CYS A 61 15.87 -6.37 -7.50
N ARG A 62 15.00 -7.24 -8.02
CA ARG A 62 13.76 -6.80 -8.69
C ARG A 62 12.76 -6.12 -7.75
N LEU A 63 12.79 -6.48 -6.47
CA LEU A 63 11.93 -5.91 -5.43
C LEU A 63 12.45 -4.59 -4.86
N HIS A 64 13.59 -4.09 -5.36
CA HIS A 64 14.15 -2.83 -4.90
C HIS A 64 13.21 -1.66 -5.25
N PRO A 65 12.91 -0.73 -4.32
CA PRO A 65 11.93 0.35 -4.55
C PRO A 65 12.22 1.21 -5.77
N SER A 66 13.50 1.50 -6.03
CA SER A 66 13.94 2.32 -7.18
C SER A 66 13.78 1.63 -8.54
N ASN A 67 13.56 0.31 -8.54
CA ASN A 67 13.43 -0.45 -9.77
C ASN A 67 11.97 -0.55 -10.21
N ASP A 68 11.01 -0.11 -9.41
CA ASP A 68 9.61 -0.11 -9.81
C ASP A 68 9.32 1.05 -10.77
N ILE A 69 8.91 0.71 -11.99
CA ILE A 69 8.63 1.67 -13.06
C ILE A 69 7.59 2.72 -12.67
N PHE A 70 6.58 2.36 -11.88
CA PHE A 70 5.49 3.27 -11.51
C PHE A 70 5.71 3.95 -10.15
N ARG A 71 6.81 3.64 -9.44
CA ARG A 71 7.13 4.15 -8.09
C ARG A 71 6.90 5.65 -7.95
N ASP A 72 7.58 6.43 -8.79
CA ASP A 72 7.55 7.89 -8.73
C ASP A 72 6.13 8.44 -8.98
N GLN A 73 5.40 7.86 -9.92
CA GLN A 73 4.03 8.29 -10.22
C GLN A 73 3.05 7.96 -9.08
N GLU A 74 3.19 6.80 -8.46
CA GLU A 74 2.35 6.41 -7.32
C GLU A 74 2.65 7.29 -6.08
N GLU A 75 3.92 7.67 -5.85
CA GLU A 75 4.32 8.62 -4.79
C GLU A 75 3.83 10.05 -5.06
N ASN A 76 3.63 10.41 -6.32
CA ASN A 76 3.07 11.70 -6.74
C ASN A 76 1.53 11.71 -6.80
N LYS A 77 0.85 10.73 -6.21
CA LYS A 77 -0.59 10.78 -5.98
C LYS A 77 -0.90 11.44 -4.66
N ILE A 78 -1.67 12.52 -4.70
CA ILE A 78 -2.07 13.23 -3.49
C ILE A 78 -3.58 13.04 -3.33
N HIS A 79 -3.98 12.30 -2.29
CA HIS A 79 -5.38 12.18 -1.90
C HIS A 79 -5.73 13.38 -1.00
N VAL A 80 -6.55 14.30 -1.52
CA VAL A 80 -6.87 15.57 -0.85
C VAL A 80 -8.14 15.41 0.00
N ASP A 81 -9.17 14.79 -0.55
CA ASP A 81 -10.47 14.56 0.08
C ASP A 81 -11.09 13.26 -0.47
N ILE A 82 -12.19 12.78 0.11
CA ILE A 82 -12.87 11.50 -0.19
C ILE A 82 -13.00 11.22 -1.69
N ASN A 83 -13.31 12.26 -2.48
CA ASN A 83 -13.49 12.19 -3.93
C ASN A 83 -12.55 13.16 -4.67
N GLU A 84 -11.41 13.53 -4.07
CA GLU A 84 -10.49 14.50 -4.65
C GLU A 84 -9.06 13.96 -4.68
N TRP A 85 -8.57 13.70 -5.88
CA TRP A 85 -7.21 13.24 -6.17
C TRP A 85 -6.46 14.29 -6.95
N ARG A 86 -5.22 14.59 -6.55
CA ARG A 86 -4.38 15.60 -7.20
C ARG A 86 -3.10 14.99 -7.75
N CYS A 87 -2.76 15.38 -8.98
CA CYS A 87 -1.49 15.05 -9.60
C CYS A 87 -0.34 15.83 -8.95
N GLY A 88 0.69 15.15 -8.48
CA GLY A 88 1.88 15.73 -7.86
C GLY A 88 2.69 16.61 -8.82
N TYR A 89 2.74 16.26 -10.11
CA TYR A 89 3.54 16.97 -11.12
C TYR A 89 2.88 18.28 -11.58
N CYS A 90 1.62 18.21 -12.04
CA CYS A 90 0.95 19.34 -12.69
C CYS A 90 -0.19 19.96 -11.85
N LYS A 91 -0.40 19.46 -10.62
CA LYS A 91 -1.41 19.93 -9.66
C LYS A 91 -2.87 19.89 -10.12
N LYS A 92 -3.17 19.19 -11.22
CA LYS A 92 -4.55 18.96 -11.69
C LYS A 92 -5.30 18.06 -10.71
N ILE A 93 -6.59 18.34 -10.56
CA ILE A 93 -7.48 17.64 -9.63
C ILE A 93 -8.45 16.74 -10.41
N PHE A 94 -8.74 15.58 -9.84
CA PHE A 94 -9.54 14.51 -10.41
C PHE A 94 -10.53 13.99 -9.36
N ARG A 95 -11.69 13.54 -9.83
CA ARG A 95 -12.78 13.07 -8.96
C ARG A 95 -12.57 11.67 -8.37
N ALA A 96 -11.63 10.90 -8.93
CA ALA A 96 -11.32 9.54 -8.51
C ALA A 96 -9.92 9.14 -8.96
N GLU A 97 -9.30 8.20 -8.25
CA GLU A 97 -7.95 7.71 -8.52
C GLU A 97 -7.79 7.21 -9.96
N LYS A 98 -8.78 6.47 -10.48
CA LYS A 98 -8.76 5.94 -11.85
C LYS A 98 -8.56 7.01 -12.93
N TYR A 99 -9.07 8.23 -12.72
CA TYR A 99 -8.91 9.34 -13.66
C TYR A 99 -7.53 9.97 -13.55
N LEU A 100 -6.93 9.95 -12.36
CA LEU A 100 -5.55 10.36 -12.15
C LEU A 100 -4.57 9.35 -12.78
N ASP A 101 -4.84 8.05 -12.65
CA ASP A 101 -4.07 6.98 -13.31
C ASP A 101 -4.07 7.16 -14.83
N GLN A 102 -5.25 7.31 -15.42
CA GLN A 102 -5.39 7.59 -16.85
C GLN A 102 -4.69 8.89 -17.26
N HIS A 103 -4.68 9.91 -16.41
CA HIS A 103 -3.92 11.14 -16.67
C HIS A 103 -2.41 10.89 -16.68
N PHE A 104 -1.88 10.06 -15.79
CA PHE A 104 -0.46 9.71 -15.82
C PHE A 104 -0.07 8.98 -17.11
N ASP A 105 -0.87 7.99 -17.52
CA ASP A 105 -0.61 7.21 -18.72
C ASP A 105 -0.63 8.09 -19.99
N ASN A 106 -1.48 9.12 -20.04
CA ASN A 106 -1.61 9.97 -21.22
C ASN A 106 -0.66 11.19 -21.22
N ARG A 107 -0.33 11.75 -20.06
CA ARG A 107 0.35 13.06 -19.95
C ARG A 107 1.71 13.02 -19.29
N HIS A 108 2.00 11.97 -18.53
CA HIS A 108 3.24 11.82 -17.76
C HIS A 108 3.97 10.51 -18.07
N LEU A 109 3.66 9.84 -19.17
CA LEU A 109 4.38 8.64 -19.60
C LEU A 109 5.87 8.90 -19.80
N ASN A 110 6.23 10.09 -20.30
CA ASN A 110 7.61 10.50 -20.54
C ASN A 110 8.45 10.64 -19.26
N LEU A 111 7.81 10.67 -18.08
CA LEU A 111 8.51 10.72 -16.78
C LEU A 111 8.91 9.32 -16.28
N LEU A 112 8.48 8.25 -16.96
CA LEU A 112 8.86 6.88 -16.61
C LEU A 112 10.31 6.60 -17.01
N ASN A 113 11.09 6.04 -16.09
CA ASN A 113 12.44 5.57 -16.38
C ASN A 113 12.41 4.17 -17.00
N VAL A 114 12.05 4.08 -18.28
CA VAL A 114 11.86 2.78 -18.96
C VAL A 114 13.16 1.97 -19.11
N SER A 115 14.33 2.62 -19.15
CA SER A 115 15.60 1.94 -19.40
C SER A 115 16.20 1.26 -18.17
N GLY A 116 15.95 1.79 -16.96
CA GLY A 116 16.49 1.25 -15.71
C GLY A 116 15.49 0.52 -14.82
N SER A 117 14.19 0.73 -15.04
CA SER A 117 13.14 0.16 -14.20
C SER A 117 12.64 -1.20 -14.73
N LYS A 118 11.98 -1.93 -13.84
CA LYS A 118 11.38 -3.24 -14.06
C LYS A 118 9.90 -3.15 -13.69
N CYS A 119 9.09 -3.91 -14.40
CA CYS A 119 7.67 -4.02 -14.09
C CYS A 119 7.45 -4.92 -12.87
N LEU A 120 6.94 -4.40 -11.74
CA LEU A 120 6.62 -5.26 -10.59
C LEU A 120 5.40 -6.17 -10.87
N ALA A 121 4.56 -5.85 -11.86
CA ALA A 121 3.47 -6.76 -12.24
C ALA A 121 3.98 -8.13 -12.71
N ASP A 122 5.21 -8.24 -13.20
CA ASP A 122 5.81 -9.50 -13.65
C ASP A 122 6.05 -10.48 -12.50
N VAL A 123 6.33 -9.96 -11.29
CA VAL A 123 6.56 -10.77 -10.08
C VAL A 123 5.28 -11.00 -9.27
N CYS A 124 4.16 -10.50 -9.75
CA CYS A 124 2.90 -10.47 -9.02
C CYS A 124 2.36 -11.88 -8.73
N GLY A 125 2.57 -12.82 -9.66
CA GLY A 125 2.26 -14.24 -9.46
C GLY A 125 3.10 -14.88 -8.35
N ALA A 126 4.38 -14.51 -8.22
CA ALA A 126 5.26 -15.00 -7.16
C ALA A 126 4.89 -14.41 -5.79
N LEU A 127 4.40 -13.17 -5.75
CA LEU A 127 4.04 -12.44 -4.54
C LEU A 127 2.59 -12.64 -4.06
N HIS A 128 1.77 -13.45 -4.75
CA HIS A 128 0.35 -13.64 -4.40
C HIS A 128 -0.48 -12.33 -4.40
N CYS A 129 -0.26 -11.45 -5.37
CA CYS A 129 -1.03 -10.19 -5.48
C CYS A 129 -2.55 -10.37 -5.50
N ASP A 130 -3.03 -11.50 -6.03
CA ASP A 130 -4.47 -11.79 -6.17
C ASP A 130 -5.19 -11.78 -4.80
N LEU A 131 -4.44 -11.87 -3.69
CA LEU A 131 -4.97 -11.78 -2.34
C LEU A 131 -5.22 -10.35 -1.86
N VAL A 132 -4.46 -9.38 -2.39
CA VAL A 132 -4.62 -7.96 -2.03
C VAL A 132 -5.45 -7.19 -3.05
N MET A 133 -5.67 -7.78 -4.22
CA MET A 133 -6.58 -7.26 -5.24
C MET A 133 -8.02 -7.66 -4.91
N ASP A 134 -8.96 -6.70 -5.01
CA ASP A 134 -10.40 -6.89 -4.75
C ASP A 134 -11.12 -7.76 -5.80
N THR A 135 -10.36 -8.42 -6.67
CA THR A 135 -10.90 -9.45 -7.55
C THR A 135 -11.29 -10.63 -6.68
N GLN A 136 -12.59 -10.72 -6.33
CA GLN A 136 -13.19 -11.89 -5.68
C GLN A 136 -12.52 -13.14 -6.25
N SER A 137 -11.71 -13.82 -5.42
CA SER A 137 -11.06 -15.06 -5.80
C SER A 137 -12.16 -16.10 -5.98
N ARG A 138 -12.80 -16.09 -7.14
CA ARG A 138 -13.56 -17.24 -7.64
C ARG A 138 -12.53 -18.34 -7.64
N LYS A 139 -12.59 -19.22 -6.64
CA LYS A 139 -11.66 -20.31 -6.41
C LYS A 139 -11.62 -21.17 -7.66
N THR A 140 -10.77 -20.81 -8.61
CA THR A 140 -10.50 -21.57 -9.80
C THR A 140 -9.72 -22.79 -9.38
N LYS A 141 -9.99 -23.91 -10.05
CA LYS A 141 -9.23 -25.14 -9.85
C LYS A 141 -7.74 -24.84 -9.98
N CYS A 142 -6.94 -25.27 -9.01
CA CYS A 142 -5.50 -25.01 -9.01
C CYS A 142 -4.86 -25.53 -10.30
N ASN A 143 -4.06 -24.69 -10.95
CA ASN A 143 -3.25 -25.08 -12.10
C ASN A 143 -1.82 -25.43 -11.61
N PRO A 144 -1.41 -26.71 -11.67
CA PRO A 144 -0.10 -27.13 -11.17
C PRO A 144 1.07 -26.50 -11.95
N ALA A 145 0.92 -26.26 -13.26
CA ALA A 145 1.95 -25.63 -14.07
C ALA A 145 2.16 -24.16 -13.68
N ALA A 146 1.07 -23.44 -13.42
CA ALA A 146 1.14 -22.05 -12.95
C ALA A 146 1.74 -21.96 -11.54
N ALA A 147 1.36 -22.87 -10.64
CA ALA A 147 1.94 -22.94 -9.30
C ALA A 147 3.45 -23.22 -9.35
N ALA A 148 3.89 -24.20 -10.15
CA ALA A 148 5.31 -24.50 -10.33
C ALA A 148 6.09 -23.31 -10.92
N LYS A 149 5.55 -22.65 -11.94
CA LYS A 149 6.16 -21.44 -12.54
C LYS A 149 6.32 -20.32 -11.51
N ASN A 150 5.26 -20.01 -10.76
CA ASN A 150 5.30 -18.95 -9.75
C ASN A 150 6.23 -19.30 -8.59
N ARG A 151 6.33 -20.58 -8.23
CA ARG A 151 7.29 -21.09 -7.26
C ARG A 151 8.73 -20.81 -7.68
N HIS A 152 9.11 -21.22 -8.90
CA HIS A 152 10.47 -20.97 -9.41
C HIS A 152 10.79 -19.49 -9.47
N LEU A 153 9.85 -18.67 -9.98
CA LEU A 153 10.03 -17.22 -10.00
C LEU A 153 10.22 -16.64 -8.58
N CYS A 154 9.52 -17.18 -7.58
CA CYS A 154 9.66 -16.78 -6.19
C CYS A 154 11.04 -17.17 -5.61
N GLU A 155 11.50 -18.38 -5.90
CA GLU A 155 12.83 -18.86 -5.49
C GLU A 155 13.95 -18.02 -6.11
N ASP A 156 13.86 -17.70 -7.41
CA ASP A 156 14.80 -16.79 -8.11
C ASP A 156 14.85 -15.39 -7.48
N LEU A 157 13.70 -14.88 -7.00
CA LEU A 157 13.66 -13.62 -6.27
C LEU A 157 14.37 -13.73 -4.92
N ALA A 158 14.18 -14.83 -4.19
CA ALA A 158 14.86 -15.07 -2.93
C ALA A 158 16.39 -15.10 -3.12
N ASP A 159 16.87 -15.80 -4.16
CA ASP A 159 18.29 -15.91 -4.47
C ASP A 159 18.90 -14.56 -4.90
N SER A 160 18.20 -13.81 -5.75
CA SER A 160 18.71 -12.53 -6.27
C SER A 160 18.63 -11.37 -5.27
N CYS A 161 17.63 -11.36 -4.40
CA CYS A 161 17.39 -10.29 -3.43
C CYS A 161 17.99 -10.56 -2.05
N PHE A 162 18.12 -11.83 -1.67
CA PHE A 162 18.64 -12.27 -0.36
C PHE A 162 19.66 -13.40 -0.52
N PRO A 163 20.82 -13.15 -1.14
CA PRO A 163 21.79 -14.21 -1.38
C PRO A 163 22.46 -14.65 -0.07
N ILE A 164 22.50 -15.96 0.17
CA ILE A 164 22.92 -16.58 1.43
C ILE A 164 24.39 -16.26 1.78
N ASN A 165 25.22 -15.94 0.79
CA ASN A 165 26.62 -15.58 0.96
C ASN A 165 26.87 -14.14 1.44
N GLN A 166 25.84 -13.28 1.51
CA GLN A 166 25.96 -11.89 1.97
C GLN A 166 25.78 -11.71 3.48
N GLY A 167 25.92 -12.81 4.24
CA GLY A 167 25.95 -12.79 5.71
C GLY A 167 24.64 -13.23 6.37
N PRO A 168 24.63 -13.29 7.71
CA PRO A 168 23.57 -13.97 8.48
C PRO A 168 22.20 -13.28 8.42
N GLN A 169 22.16 -11.98 8.13
CA GLN A 169 20.90 -11.26 7.91
C GLN A 169 20.26 -11.69 6.58
N ALA A 170 21.07 -11.73 5.50
CA ALA A 170 20.62 -12.17 4.18
C ALA A 170 20.13 -13.62 4.23
N THR A 171 20.86 -14.53 4.90
CA THR A 171 20.43 -15.93 5.09
C THR A 171 19.08 -16.03 5.80
N ARG A 172 18.87 -15.29 6.88
CA ARG A 172 17.60 -15.30 7.64
C ARG A 172 16.44 -14.74 6.81
N LEU A 173 16.67 -13.67 6.06
CA LEU A 173 15.68 -13.09 5.16
C LEU A 173 15.37 -14.00 3.98
N HIS A 174 16.37 -14.69 3.44
CA HIS A 174 16.20 -15.68 2.39
C HIS A 174 15.26 -16.80 2.85
N GLU A 175 15.53 -17.42 3.99
CA GLU A 175 14.67 -18.46 4.54
C GLU A 175 13.27 -17.92 4.84
N LEU A 176 13.17 -16.72 5.43
CA LEU A 176 11.90 -16.07 5.69
C LEU A 176 11.10 -15.87 4.41
N PHE A 177 11.72 -15.37 3.35
CA PHE A 177 11.08 -15.11 2.07
C PHE A 177 10.53 -16.40 1.45
N LEU A 178 11.33 -17.47 1.44
CA LEU A 178 10.89 -18.78 0.96
C LEU A 178 9.67 -19.30 1.72
N ARG A 179 9.69 -19.21 3.05
CA ARG A 179 8.58 -19.68 3.91
C ARG A 179 7.32 -18.83 3.80
N GLN A 180 7.49 -17.51 3.66
CA GLN A 180 6.40 -16.54 3.66
C GLN A 180 5.68 -16.49 2.31
N PHE A 181 6.43 -16.59 1.20
CA PHE A 181 5.94 -16.39 -0.16
C PHE A 181 5.95 -17.69 -0.98
N CYS A 182 7.09 -18.38 -1.06
CA CYS A 182 7.29 -19.43 -2.06
C CYS A 182 6.64 -20.77 -1.69
N ASP A 183 6.65 -21.11 -0.40
CA ASP A 183 6.09 -22.36 0.13
C ASP A 183 4.58 -22.53 -0.12
N ALA A 184 3.86 -21.42 -0.33
CA ALA A 184 2.43 -21.40 -0.65
C ALA A 184 2.12 -21.72 -2.11
N HIS A 185 3.11 -21.74 -3.02
CA HIS A 185 2.92 -22.14 -4.42
C HIS A 185 2.83 -23.67 -4.55
N THR A 186 1.73 -24.23 -4.07
CA THR A 186 1.38 -25.66 -4.18
C THR A 186 -0.12 -25.84 -4.36
N CYS A 187 -0.52 -26.89 -5.09
CA CYS A 187 -1.93 -27.29 -5.20
C CYS A 187 -2.42 -28.17 -4.04
N SER A 188 -1.51 -28.69 -3.20
CA SER A 188 -1.88 -29.41 -1.98
C SER A 188 -2.24 -28.37 -0.91
N GLY A 189 -3.53 -28.06 -0.73
CA GLY A 189 -4.07 -26.90 0.00
C GLY A 189 -3.79 -26.78 1.51
N GLY A 190 -2.54 -26.93 1.95
CA GLY A 190 -2.14 -26.87 3.36
C GLY A 190 -1.26 -25.66 3.74
N ARG A 191 -0.64 -24.97 2.78
CA ARG A 191 0.27 -23.84 3.07
C ARG A 191 -0.37 -22.52 2.69
N LYS A 192 -0.56 -21.65 3.69
CA LYS A 192 -1.12 -20.32 3.49
C LYS A 192 0.02 -19.33 3.19
N PRO A 193 -0.13 -18.48 2.17
CA PRO A 193 0.79 -17.36 1.97
C PRO A 193 0.71 -16.43 3.18
N PHE A 194 1.81 -15.73 3.44
CA PHE A 194 1.94 -14.77 4.53
C PHE A 194 1.75 -15.36 5.94
N SER A 195 2.17 -16.61 6.16
CA SER A 195 1.96 -17.35 7.42
C SER A 195 2.48 -16.65 8.69
N ARG A 196 3.54 -15.84 8.58
CA ARG A 196 4.10 -15.06 9.71
C ARG A 196 3.41 -13.71 9.92
N GLY A 197 2.38 -13.40 9.13
CA GLY A 197 1.67 -12.13 9.14
C GLY A 197 2.46 -11.00 8.48
N GLY A 198 1.81 -9.84 8.35
CA GLY A 198 2.38 -8.62 7.83
C GLY A 198 2.41 -7.49 8.86
N ARG A 199 2.55 -6.26 8.37
CA ARG A 199 2.53 -5.03 9.15
C ARG A 199 1.17 -4.90 9.84
N LYS A 200 1.18 -4.80 11.17
CA LYS A 200 -0.04 -4.56 11.95
C LYS A 200 -0.42 -3.09 11.84
N HIS A 201 -1.46 -2.77 11.08
CA HIS A 201 -2.05 -1.45 11.11
C HIS A 201 -2.87 -1.30 12.40
N THR A 202 -2.31 -0.66 13.43
CA THR A 202 -3.13 -0.15 14.53
C THR A 202 -3.97 0.99 13.98
N SER A 203 -5.27 0.76 13.85
CA SER A 203 -6.19 1.77 13.34
C SER A 203 -6.06 3.05 14.16
N ILE A 204 -5.74 4.16 13.51
CA ILE A 204 -5.64 5.48 14.16
C ILE A 204 -6.96 5.80 14.87
N PHE A 205 -8.09 5.35 14.32
CA PHE A 205 -9.40 5.46 14.98
C PHE A 205 -9.45 4.68 16.30
N TYR A 206 -8.84 3.50 16.39
CA TYR A 206 -8.78 2.74 17.64
C TYR A 206 -7.98 3.49 18.71
N LEU A 207 -6.84 4.08 18.33
CA LEU A 207 -6.05 4.90 19.24
C LEU A 207 -6.82 6.15 19.67
N ALA A 208 -7.45 6.87 18.73
CA ALA A 208 -8.27 8.04 19.02
C ALA A 208 -9.44 7.70 19.97
N ILE A 209 -10.16 6.61 19.72
CA ILE A 209 -11.26 6.13 20.58
C ILE A 209 -10.72 5.75 21.96
N SER A 210 -9.56 5.08 22.04
CA SER A 210 -8.97 4.70 23.32
C SER A 210 -8.62 5.90 24.19
N ILE A 211 -8.03 6.96 23.59
CA ILE A 211 -7.69 8.21 24.27
C ILE A 211 -8.97 8.92 24.73
N LEU A 212 -9.99 8.94 23.86
CA LEU A 212 -11.27 9.57 24.14
C LEU A 212 -11.96 8.90 25.35
N ILE A 213 -11.97 7.57 25.40
CA ILE A 213 -12.48 6.81 26.55
C ILE A 213 -11.69 7.14 27.82
N LEU A 214 -10.34 7.16 27.77
CA LEU A 214 -9.51 7.48 28.94
C LEU A 214 -9.73 8.90 29.47
N MET A 215 -10.14 9.85 28.63
CA MET A 215 -10.46 11.21 29.05
C MET A 215 -11.89 11.35 29.60
N PHE A 216 -12.89 10.79 28.92
CA PHE A 216 -14.30 10.98 29.29
C PHE A 216 -14.73 10.12 30.48
N LEU A 217 -14.14 8.94 30.66
CA LEU A 217 -14.49 8.03 31.75
C LEU A 217 -14.21 8.61 33.16
N PRO A 218 -13.04 9.19 33.47
CA PRO A 218 -12.81 9.85 34.76
C PRO A 218 -13.67 11.10 34.96
N ILE A 219 -13.92 11.88 33.89
CA ILE A 219 -14.80 13.06 33.95
C ILE A 219 -16.22 12.63 34.34
N PHE A 220 -16.74 11.58 33.71
CA PHE A 220 -18.04 11.01 34.03
C PHE A 220 -18.14 10.60 35.51
N TYR A 221 -17.16 9.85 36.02
CA TYR A 221 -17.15 9.46 37.43
C TYR A 221 -17.01 10.66 38.38
N LEU A 222 -16.28 11.70 37.99
CA LEU A 222 -16.15 12.92 38.77
C LEU A 222 -17.48 13.68 38.86
N ILE A 223 -18.23 13.77 37.75
CA ILE A 223 -19.58 14.35 37.74
C ILE A 223 -20.53 13.54 38.64
N VAL A 224 -20.51 12.21 38.52
CA VAL A 224 -21.34 11.33 39.36
C VAL A 224 -20.99 11.50 40.85
N TYR A 225 -19.71 11.59 41.18
CA TYR A 225 -19.24 11.83 42.55
C TYR A 225 -19.73 13.17 43.10
N LEU A 226 -19.60 14.26 42.31
CA LEU A 226 -20.08 15.58 42.70
C LEU A 226 -21.60 15.59 42.90
N TYR A 227 -22.36 14.95 42.00
CA TYR A 227 -23.81 14.82 42.09
C TYR A 227 -24.26 14.04 43.34
N GLN A 228 -23.62 12.90 43.63
CA GLN A 228 -23.91 12.13 44.85
C GLN A 228 -23.57 12.91 46.12
N ARG A 229 -22.46 13.67 46.11
CA ARG A 229 -22.07 14.53 47.23
C ARG A 229 -23.10 15.63 47.47
N GLU A 230 -23.57 16.29 46.42
CA GLU A 230 -24.58 17.34 46.50
C GLU A 230 -25.91 16.79 47.05
N MET A 231 -26.38 15.65 46.52
CA MET A 231 -27.56 14.94 47.01
C MET A 231 -27.45 14.56 48.51
N ARG A 232 -26.29 14.05 48.95
CA ARG A 232 -26.05 13.76 50.38
C ARG A 232 -26.08 15.03 51.24
N THR A 233 -25.56 16.13 50.73
CA THR A 233 -25.50 17.42 51.47
C THR A 233 -26.88 18.08 51.53
N GLY A 234 -27.68 18.02 50.46
CA GLY A 234 -29.06 18.52 50.41
C GLY A 234 -30.01 17.73 51.31
N GLY A 235 -29.85 16.39 51.40
CA GLY A 235 -30.61 15.56 52.33
C GLY A 235 -30.33 15.84 53.81
N GLN A 236 -29.11 16.28 54.15
CA GLN A 236 -28.76 16.69 55.52
C GLN A 236 -29.35 18.06 55.90
N GLN A 237 -29.46 18.99 54.95
CA GLN A 237 -30.09 20.30 55.19
C GLN A 237 -31.61 20.18 55.43
N LEU A 238 -32.32 19.31 54.69
CA LEU A 238 -33.75 19.06 54.90
C LEU A 238 -34.06 18.38 56.24
N LYS A 239 -33.14 17.55 56.77
CA LYS A 239 -33.29 16.91 58.10
C LYS A 239 -33.10 17.86 59.28
N ARG A 240 -32.56 19.07 59.08
CA ARG A 240 -32.19 19.99 60.18
C ARG A 240 -33.30 20.98 60.59
N ILE A 241 -34.45 20.98 59.91
CA ILE A 241 -35.62 21.78 60.32
C ILE A 241 -36.51 20.95 61.25
N SER A 242 -36.14 20.85 62.53
CA SER A 242 -37.03 20.37 63.59
C SER A 242 -37.92 21.52 64.05
N LYS A 243 -39.24 21.31 64.09
CA LYS A 243 -40.26 22.32 64.49
C LYS A 243 -39.97 22.86 65.90
N PRO A 244 -40.03 24.18 66.15
CA PRO A 244 -39.86 24.73 67.49
C PRO A 244 -41.09 24.41 68.36
N GLY A 245 -40.85 23.74 69.49
CA GLY A 245 -41.85 23.42 70.49
C GLY A 245 -42.43 24.68 71.15
N ARG A 246 -43.76 24.68 71.32
CA ARG A 246 -44.55 25.69 72.02
C ARG A 246 -44.04 25.91 73.45
N LYS A 247 -43.85 27.17 73.85
CA LYS A 247 -43.62 27.57 75.26
C LYS A 247 -44.94 27.48 76.04
N PRO A 248 -44.97 26.94 77.28
CA PRO A 248 -46.12 27.09 78.16
C PRO A 248 -46.11 28.48 78.83
N LYS A 249 -47.32 28.99 79.08
CA LYS A 249 -47.68 30.30 79.65
C LYS A 249 -47.51 30.28 81.18
N PRO A 250 -47.08 31.37 81.85
CA PRO A 250 -46.88 31.35 83.29
C PRO A 250 -48.16 31.71 84.06
N SER A 251 -48.56 30.85 84.99
CA SER A 251 -49.11 31.15 86.33
C SER A 251 -49.30 29.83 87.07
#